data_AF-A0A7C5TCU5-F1
#
_entry.id   AF-A0A7C5TCU5-F1
#
_cell.length_a   1.000
_cell.length_b   1.000
_cell.length_c   1.000
_cell.angle_alpha   90.00
_cell.angle_beta   90.00
_cell.angle_gamma   90.00
#
_symmetry.space_group_name_H-M   'P 1'
#
loop_
_entity.id
_entity.type
_entity.pdbx_description
1 polymer ?
#
loop_
_entity_poly.entity_id
_entity_poly.type
_entity_poly.pdbx_seq_one_letter_code
_entity_poly.pdbx_strand_id
1 'polypeptide(L)'
;MVSPLAIIVFIYLMKNASLVIINASIAQTTPLINITLPVTPLGPVTVLNSSGYAIPYYISNNEVIIPMPDPGKNITIEYTPYIGVLSNGTLQLVVSSNYEVNLQMANDVLPTSIPNNIEGFQKTNSGVTLTLAPGNYVINFIITAQTTQQAINQRSATMIRKPTSSYVLLYYTVLIIVIMVLIIIALMIIRGRR
;
A
#
# COMPACT_ATOMS: atom_id res chain seq x y z
N MET A 1 3.23 42.17 5.22
CA MET A 1 2.74 41.22 4.20
C MET A 1 3.08 39.82 4.67
N VAL A 2 2.06 38.99 4.95
CA VAL A 2 2.24 37.61 5.41
C VAL A 2 2.50 36.76 4.16
N SER A 3 3.69 36.17 4.04
CA SER A 3 4.07 35.31 2.92
C SER A 3 3.34 33.97 3.07
N PRO A 4 2.72 33.45 2.00
CA PRO A 4 1.75 32.37 2.09
C PRO A 4 2.40 31.03 2.40
N LEU A 5 1.84 30.33 3.39
CA LEU A 5 1.99 28.88 3.52
C LEU A 5 1.33 28.25 2.28
N ALA A 6 2.10 27.53 1.47
CA ALA A 6 1.56 26.79 0.33
C ALA A 6 1.43 25.32 0.72
N ILE A 7 0.19 24.80 0.74
CA ILE A 7 -0.10 23.41 1.05
C ILE A 7 -0.65 22.75 -0.20
N ILE A 8 -0.05 21.62 -0.59
CA ILE A 8 -0.55 20.75 -1.63
C ILE A 8 -0.82 19.39 -1.01
N VAL A 9 -2.07 18.95 -1.09
CA VAL A 9 -2.50 17.65 -0.58
C VAL A 9 -2.80 16.71 -1.74
N PHE A 10 -2.25 15.51 -1.67
CA PHE A 10 -2.58 14.39 -2.52
C PHE A 10 -3.11 13.23 -1.69
N ILE A 11 -4.26 12.68 -2.08
CA ILE A 11 -4.77 11.42 -1.54
C ILE A 11 -4.69 10.40 -2.65
N TYR A 12 -3.92 9.34 -2.46
CA TYR A 12 -3.75 8.24 -3.40
C TYR A 12 -4.64 7.08 -2.99
N LEU A 13 -5.60 6.74 -3.84
CA LEU A 13 -6.32 5.46 -3.75
C LEU A 13 -5.66 4.45 -4.66
N MET A 14 -4.95 3.50 -4.09
CA MET A 14 -4.45 2.32 -4.80
C MET A 14 -5.29 1.10 -4.45
N LYS A 15 -5.32 0.12 -5.35
CA LYS A 15 -6.08 -1.13 -5.25
C LYS A 15 -6.12 -1.79 -3.86
N ASN A 16 -5.01 -1.75 -3.14
CA ASN A 16 -4.83 -2.45 -1.84
C ASN A 16 -4.42 -1.53 -0.69
N ALA A 17 -4.24 -0.23 -0.92
CA ALA A 17 -3.77 0.70 0.09
C ALA A 17 -4.13 2.14 -0.30
N SER A 18 -4.46 2.95 0.71
CA SER A 18 -4.61 4.39 0.52
C SER A 18 -3.48 5.12 1.23
N LEU A 19 -2.99 6.19 0.63
CA LEU A 19 -1.91 7.02 1.18
C LEU A 19 -2.26 8.48 0.99
N VAL A 20 -2.21 9.29 2.03
CA VAL A 20 -2.23 10.75 1.93
C VAL A 20 -0.80 11.26 1.99
N ILE A 21 -0.46 12.17 1.09
CA ILE A 21 0.79 12.92 1.08
C ILE A 21 0.43 14.41 1.09
N ILE A 22 0.87 15.14 2.11
CA ILE A 22 0.77 16.59 2.19
C ILE A 22 2.17 17.16 2.01
N ASN A 23 2.37 17.97 0.97
CA ASN A 23 3.58 18.75 0.81
C ASN A 23 3.28 20.20 1.18
N ALA A 24 3.95 20.70 2.23
CA ALA A 24 3.82 22.09 2.64
C ALA A 24 5.15 22.82 2.49
N SER A 25 5.12 23.98 1.84
CA SER A 25 6.25 24.90 1.71
C SER A 25 6.02 26.09 2.63
N ILE A 26 6.94 26.27 3.58
CA ILE A 26 6.88 27.32 4.59
C ILE A 26 7.92 28.38 4.22
N ALA A 27 7.49 29.62 4.08
CA ALA A 27 8.36 30.72 3.65
C ALA A 27 8.68 31.72 4.79
N GLN A 28 8.08 31.57 5.98
CA GLN A 28 8.23 32.50 7.10
C GLN A 28 8.57 31.79 8.41
N THR A 29 9.44 32.42 9.20
CA THR A 29 9.81 31.97 10.56
C THR A 29 8.61 31.91 11.47
N THR A 30 8.22 30.69 11.85
CA THR A 30 7.18 30.44 12.85
C THR A 30 7.71 29.40 13.83
N PRO A 31 7.53 29.55 15.15
CA PRO A 31 8.00 28.59 16.12
C PRO A 31 7.23 27.26 16.07
N LEU A 32 5.99 27.28 15.58
CA LEU A 32 5.08 26.16 15.61
C LEU A 32 4.12 26.24 14.43
N ILE A 33 3.96 25.11 13.75
CA ILE A 33 3.08 24.96 12.60
C ILE A 33 1.96 24.01 12.99
N ASN A 34 0.73 24.40 12.70
CA ASN A 34 -0.44 23.56 12.84
C ASN A 34 -1.02 23.26 11.46
N ILE A 35 -1.09 21.98 11.10
CA ILE A 35 -1.72 21.53 9.86
C ILE A 35 -2.86 20.58 10.21
N THR A 36 -4.09 21.01 9.94
CA THR A 36 -5.27 20.15 10.00
C THR A 36 -5.20 19.13 8.86
N LEU A 37 -5.22 17.85 9.21
CA LEU A 37 -5.24 16.78 8.23
C LEU A 37 -6.59 16.78 7.49
N PRO A 38 -6.59 16.62 6.17
CA PRO A 38 -7.81 16.63 5.36
C PRO A 38 -8.63 15.35 5.51
N VAL A 39 -8.12 14.30 6.15
CA VAL A 39 -8.85 13.06 6.48
C VAL A 39 -8.25 12.49 7.77
N THR A 40 -9.06 11.79 8.57
CA THR A 40 -8.56 11.15 9.80
C THR A 40 -7.59 10.00 9.51
N PRO A 41 -6.41 9.96 10.15
CA PRO A 41 -5.45 8.87 9.99
C PRO A 41 -5.92 7.61 10.72
N LEU A 42 -5.74 6.46 10.08
CA LEU A 42 -6.00 5.13 10.64
C LEU A 42 -4.78 4.48 11.29
N GLY A 43 -3.60 5.01 11.00
CA GLY A 43 -2.32 4.44 11.35
C GLY A 43 -1.31 5.53 11.70
N PRO A 44 -0.02 5.19 11.77
CA PRO A 44 1.01 6.16 12.06
C PRO A 44 1.04 7.24 10.99
N VAL A 45 1.17 8.47 11.45
CA VAL A 45 1.52 9.60 10.59
C VAL A 45 3.04 9.70 10.56
N THR A 46 3.61 10.07 9.43
CA THR A 46 5.04 10.35 9.31
C THR A 46 5.19 11.78 8.85
N VAL A 47 6.06 12.55 9.51
CA VAL A 47 6.40 13.91 9.11
C VAL A 47 7.87 13.94 8.76
N LEU A 48 8.18 14.32 7.53
CA LEU A 48 9.51 14.32 6.94
C LEU A 48 9.93 15.74 6.57
N ASN A 49 11.22 16.04 6.65
CA ASN A 49 11.79 17.24 6.04
C ASN A 49 12.07 17.03 4.54
N SER A 50 12.51 18.08 3.85
CA SER A 50 12.88 18.05 2.43
C SER A 50 13.97 17.03 2.05
N SER A 51 14.73 16.53 3.01
CA SER A 51 15.74 15.48 2.81
C SER A 51 15.23 14.07 3.12
N GLY A 52 13.94 13.91 3.45
CA GLY A 52 13.31 12.63 3.76
C GLY A 52 13.55 12.13 5.18
N TYR A 53 14.10 12.95 6.08
CA TYR A 53 14.31 12.56 7.48
C TYR A 53 13.10 12.92 8.33
N ALA A 54 12.73 12.02 9.24
CA ALA A 54 11.66 12.24 10.20
C ALA A 54 11.96 13.45 11.09
N ILE A 55 10.95 14.30 11.32
CA ILE A 55 11.00 15.43 12.24
C ILE A 55 10.02 15.23 13.40
N PRO A 56 10.30 15.76 14.60
CA PRO A 56 9.38 15.68 15.72
C PRO A 56 8.05 16.38 15.41
N TYR A 57 6.95 15.75 15.83
CA TYR A 57 5.61 16.30 15.72
C TYR A 57 4.72 15.74 16.83
N TYR A 58 3.56 16.35 17.02
CA TYR A 58 2.48 15.87 17.89
C TYR A 58 1.17 15.85 17.11
N ILE A 59 0.27 14.92 17.45
CA ILE A 59 -1.06 14.84 16.84
C ILE A 59 -2.12 14.91 17.91
N SER A 60 -3.08 15.79 17.69
CA SER A 60 -4.30 15.90 18.50
C SER A 60 -5.45 16.31 17.60
N ASN A 61 -6.63 15.70 17.76
CA ASN A 61 -7.85 16.10 17.05
C ASN A 61 -7.68 16.27 15.52
N ASN A 62 -6.95 15.37 14.87
CA ASN A 62 -6.66 15.42 13.44
C ASN A 62 -5.77 16.59 12.99
N GLU A 63 -5.10 17.24 13.93
CA GLU A 63 -4.13 18.31 13.69
C GLU A 63 -2.72 17.80 13.94
N VAL A 64 -1.82 18.05 13.00
CA VAL A 64 -0.39 17.79 13.13
C VAL A 64 0.29 19.08 13.55
N ILE A 65 0.87 19.04 14.75
CA ILE A 65 1.60 20.15 15.35
C ILE A 65 3.09 19.89 15.22
N ILE A 66 3.80 20.79 14.54
CA ILE A 66 5.23 20.64 14.22
C ILE A 66 6.01 21.80 14.84
N PRO A 67 6.91 21.54 15.81
CA PRO A 67 7.87 22.52 16.27
C PRO A 67 8.88 22.80 15.15
N MET A 68 8.94 24.04 14.66
CA MET A 68 9.71 24.38 13.46
C MET A 68 10.71 25.50 13.77
N PRO A 69 11.91 25.19 14.28
CA PRO A 69 12.90 26.23 14.58
C PRO A 69 13.51 26.87 13.31
N ASP A 70 13.38 26.22 12.14
CA ASP A 70 13.91 26.70 10.87
C ASP A 70 12.84 26.62 9.76
N PRO A 71 12.22 27.75 9.40
CA PRO A 71 11.04 27.81 8.54
C PRO A 71 11.29 27.60 7.06
N GLY A 72 12.53 27.72 6.56
CA GLY A 72 12.82 27.71 5.12
C GLY A 72 12.73 26.34 4.48
N LYS A 73 11.98 25.42 5.07
CA LYS A 73 12.00 23.99 4.73
C LYS A 73 10.62 23.54 4.29
N ASN A 74 10.64 22.68 3.27
CA ASN A 74 9.48 21.91 2.89
C ASN A 74 9.32 20.76 3.88
N ILE A 75 8.07 20.49 4.23
CA ILE A 75 7.69 19.32 5.01
C ILE A 75 6.76 18.44 4.19
N THR A 76 6.89 17.13 4.40
CA THR A 76 6.01 16.14 3.82
C THR A 76 5.35 15.36 4.95
N ILE A 77 4.01 15.32 4.96
CA ILE A 77 3.25 14.51 5.91
C ILE A 77 2.64 13.34 5.15
N GLU A 78 2.93 12.13 5.60
CA GLU A 78 2.42 10.89 4.99
C GLU A 78 1.61 10.09 6.01
N TYR A 79 0.43 9.62 5.62
CA TYR A 79 -0.38 8.75 6.48
C TYR A 79 -1.36 7.91 5.70
N THR A 80 -1.80 6.80 6.29
CA THR A 80 -2.92 6.02 5.76
C THR A 80 -4.24 6.59 6.28
N PRO A 81 -5.13 7.10 5.40
CA PRO A 81 -6.43 7.62 5.81
C PRO A 81 -7.43 6.49 6.12
N TYR A 82 -8.49 6.80 6.89
CA TYR A 82 -9.63 5.90 7.06
C TYR A 82 -10.42 5.73 5.76
N ILE A 83 -10.02 4.75 4.96
CA ILE A 83 -10.69 4.41 3.70
C ILE A 83 -10.86 2.88 3.65
N GLY A 84 -12.11 2.42 3.63
CA GLY A 84 -12.41 1.00 3.45
C GLY A 84 -12.00 0.55 2.06
N VAL A 85 -10.97 -0.30 1.96
CA VAL A 85 -10.52 -0.87 0.68
C VAL A 85 -11.47 -2.02 0.32
N LEU A 86 -12.25 -1.84 -0.74
CA LEU A 86 -13.19 -2.84 -1.26
C LEU A 86 -13.10 -2.93 -2.79
N SER A 87 -13.38 -4.11 -3.37
CA SER A 87 -13.42 -4.34 -4.84
C SER A 87 -14.42 -3.44 -5.58
N ASN A 88 -15.39 -2.95 -4.82
CA ASN A 88 -16.37 -1.93 -5.14
C ASN A 88 -16.72 -1.29 -3.80
N GLY A 89 -16.82 0.02 -3.73
CA GLY A 89 -16.92 0.66 -2.43
C GLY A 89 -17.37 2.10 -2.50
N THR A 90 -17.73 2.58 -1.32
CA THR A 90 -18.07 3.97 -1.09
C THR A 90 -16.92 4.58 -0.30
N LEU A 91 -16.21 5.52 -0.92
CA LEU A 91 -15.23 6.35 -0.27
C LEU A 91 -15.95 7.51 0.41
N GLN A 92 -15.89 7.56 1.74
CA GLN A 92 -16.37 8.71 2.52
C GLN A 92 -15.16 9.53 2.96
N LEU A 93 -15.11 10.78 2.55
CA LEU A 93 -14.03 11.71 2.87
C LEU A 93 -14.63 12.95 3.54
N VAL A 94 -13.98 13.40 4.61
CA VAL A 94 -14.32 14.67 5.27
C VAL A 94 -13.12 15.59 5.08
N VAL A 95 -13.16 16.44 4.06
CA VAL A 95 -12.10 17.40 3.77
C VAL A 95 -12.26 18.60 4.71
N SER A 96 -11.50 18.60 5.80
CA SER A 96 -11.46 19.67 6.81
C SER A 96 -10.35 20.72 6.57
N SER A 97 -9.77 20.74 5.36
CA SER A 97 -8.74 21.71 4.97
C SER A 97 -9.40 22.98 4.43
N ASN A 98 -8.80 24.16 4.67
CA ASN A 98 -9.18 25.41 4.01
C ASN A 98 -8.63 25.54 2.58
N TYR A 99 -7.83 24.57 2.14
CA TYR A 99 -7.21 24.50 0.82
C TYR A 99 -7.76 23.32 0.04
N GLU A 100 -7.78 23.45 -1.29
CA GLU A 100 -8.15 22.38 -2.21
C GLU A 100 -7.30 21.13 -1.99
N VAL A 101 -7.94 19.97 -2.07
CA VAL A 101 -7.31 18.65 -1.93
C VAL A 101 -7.46 17.88 -3.23
N ASN A 102 -6.35 17.38 -3.76
CA ASN A 102 -6.37 16.54 -4.94
C ASN A 102 -6.47 15.06 -4.55
N LEU A 103 -7.60 14.43 -4.85
CA LEU A 103 -7.76 12.99 -4.76
C LEU A 103 -7.31 12.35 -6.07
N GLN A 104 -6.21 11.62 -6.02
CA GLN A 104 -5.70 10.81 -7.12
C GLN A 104 -6.15 9.35 -6.94
N MET A 105 -6.93 8.85 -7.88
CA MET A 105 -7.33 7.46 -7.96
C MET A 105 -6.46 6.76 -9.00
N ALA A 106 -5.94 5.58 -8.68
CA ALA A 106 -5.19 4.78 -9.63
C ALA A 106 -6.04 4.41 -10.87
N ASN A 107 -5.38 4.12 -12.00
CA ASN A 107 -6.02 3.70 -13.25
C ASN A 107 -7.02 2.55 -13.12
N ASP A 108 -6.80 1.68 -12.14
CA ASP A 108 -7.65 0.53 -11.87
C ASP A 108 -8.75 0.81 -10.85
N VAL A 109 -8.94 2.07 -10.45
CA VAL A 109 -10.02 2.53 -9.57
C VAL A 109 -10.85 3.55 -10.35
N LEU A 110 -12.08 3.18 -10.69
CA LEU A 110 -12.98 4.02 -11.45
C LEU A 110 -14.11 4.54 -10.55
N PRO A 111 -14.27 5.86 -10.37
CA PRO A 111 -15.45 6.40 -9.73
C PRO A 111 -16.70 6.10 -10.57
N THR A 112 -17.73 5.55 -9.95
CA THR A 112 -19.03 5.25 -10.56
C THR A 112 -20.05 6.36 -10.34
N SER A 113 -19.84 7.19 -9.33
CA SER A 113 -20.60 8.41 -9.11
C SER A 113 -19.69 9.50 -8.53
N ILE A 114 -19.67 10.66 -9.16
CA ILE A 114 -18.99 11.86 -8.66
C ILE A 114 -20.07 12.82 -8.16
N PRO A 115 -20.03 13.22 -6.88
CA PRO A 115 -20.89 14.29 -6.36
C PRO A 115 -20.76 15.58 -7.18
N ASN A 116 -21.86 16.30 -7.37
CA ASN A 116 -21.90 17.55 -8.16
C ASN A 116 -21.08 18.70 -7.56
N ASN A 117 -20.62 18.57 -6.31
CA ASN A 117 -19.79 19.54 -5.59
C ASN A 117 -18.27 19.28 -5.75
N ILE A 118 -17.87 18.52 -6.77
CA ILE A 118 -16.46 18.35 -7.16
C ILE A 118 -16.15 19.32 -8.29
N GLU A 119 -15.21 20.24 -8.04
CA GLU A 119 -14.94 21.39 -8.91
C GLU A 119 -14.06 21.02 -10.12
N GLY A 120 -13.29 19.93 -10.04
CA GLY A 120 -12.43 19.48 -11.12
C GLY A 120 -12.37 17.96 -11.25
N PHE A 121 -12.66 17.45 -12.45
CA PHE A 121 -12.43 16.05 -12.84
C PHE A 121 -11.41 16.02 -13.98
N GLN A 122 -10.29 15.34 -13.79
CA GLN A 122 -9.32 15.12 -14.85
C GLN A 122 -8.96 13.64 -14.93
N LYS A 123 -9.16 13.04 -16.10
CA LYS A 123 -8.65 11.70 -16.41
C LYS A 123 -7.25 11.81 -16.98
N THR A 124 -6.29 11.13 -16.38
CA THR A 124 -4.89 11.10 -16.81
C THR A 124 -4.50 9.68 -17.25
N ASN A 125 -3.28 9.52 -17.77
CA ASN A 125 -2.75 8.19 -18.11
C ASN A 125 -2.40 7.34 -16.88
N SER A 126 -2.37 7.94 -15.68
CA SER A 126 -2.08 7.27 -14.41
C SER A 126 -3.32 7.07 -13.53
N GLY A 127 -4.44 7.72 -13.87
CA GLY A 127 -5.74 7.45 -13.27
C GLY A 127 -6.72 8.61 -13.37
N VAL A 128 -7.39 8.92 -12.27
CA VAL A 128 -8.36 10.03 -12.18
C VAL A 128 -7.95 10.95 -11.06
N THR A 129 -7.88 12.25 -11.33
CA THR A 129 -7.69 13.30 -10.33
C THR A 129 -8.99 14.05 -10.11
N LEU A 130 -9.43 14.14 -8.85
CA LEU A 130 -10.53 14.98 -8.41
C LEU A 130 -10.01 16.10 -7.52
N THR A 131 -10.39 17.34 -7.82
CA THR A 131 -10.10 18.49 -6.94
C THR A 131 -11.29 18.69 -6.01
N LEU A 132 -11.03 18.56 -4.71
CA LEU A 132 -12.03 18.60 -3.64
C LEU A 132 -11.86 19.90 -2.85
N ALA A 133 -12.94 20.68 -2.79
CA ALA A 133 -13.06 21.81 -1.87
C ALA A 133 -13.29 21.33 -0.42
N PRO A 134 -13.31 22.21 0.59
CA PRO A 134 -13.70 21.82 1.94
C PRO A 134 -15.13 21.25 1.96
N GLY A 135 -15.33 20.09 2.59
CA GLY A 135 -16.64 19.46 2.66
C GLY A 135 -16.65 17.95 2.85
N ASN A 136 -17.86 17.39 2.85
CA ASN A 136 -18.10 15.95 2.98
C ASN A 136 -18.36 15.35 1.59
N TYR A 137 -17.62 14.31 1.25
CA TYR A 137 -17.70 13.64 -0.03
C TYR A 137 -18.01 12.16 0.12
N VAL A 138 -18.89 11.68 -0.74
CA VAL A 138 -19.25 10.27 -0.86
C VAL A 138 -19.02 9.88 -2.33
N ILE A 139 -17.94 9.15 -2.58
CA ILE A 139 -17.52 8.77 -3.93
C ILE A 139 -17.66 7.26 -4.04
N ASN A 140 -18.61 6.79 -4.85
CA ASN A 140 -18.69 5.38 -5.16
C ASN A 140 -17.67 5.03 -6.24
N PHE A 141 -16.98 3.91 -6.09
CA PHE A 141 -15.96 3.46 -7.03
C PHE A 141 -16.02 1.94 -7.23
N ILE A 142 -15.48 1.51 -8.35
CA ILE A 142 -15.21 0.10 -8.66
C ILE A 142 -13.72 -0.07 -8.94
N ILE A 143 -13.17 -1.23 -8.59
CA ILE A 143 -11.82 -1.59 -9.02
C ILE A 143 -11.95 -2.31 -10.36
N THR A 144 -11.46 -1.68 -11.43
CA THR A 144 -11.53 -2.17 -12.82
C THR A 144 -10.40 -3.11 -13.20
N ALA A 145 -9.35 -3.21 -12.37
CA ALA A 145 -8.40 -4.31 -12.51
C ALA A 145 -9.19 -5.59 -12.37
N GLN A 146 -9.32 -6.34 -13.47
CA GLN A 146 -9.82 -7.70 -13.48
C GLN A 146 -9.33 -8.37 -12.20
N THR A 147 -10.24 -8.79 -11.33
CA THR A 147 -9.98 -9.96 -10.52
C THR A 147 -9.81 -11.09 -11.53
N THR A 148 -8.64 -11.18 -12.15
CA THR A 148 -8.10 -12.46 -12.51
C THR A 148 -7.94 -13.18 -11.18
N GLN A 149 -9.03 -13.79 -10.71
CA GLN A 149 -8.95 -15.02 -9.93
C GLN A 149 -8.11 -16.07 -10.68
N GLN A 150 -7.90 -15.89 -12.00
CA GLN A 150 -6.85 -16.56 -12.76
C GLN A 150 -5.41 -16.17 -12.41
N ALA A 151 -5.11 -15.00 -11.84
CA ALA A 151 -3.75 -14.63 -11.42
C ALA A 151 -3.39 -15.21 -10.05
N ILE A 152 -4.36 -15.48 -9.18
CA ILE A 152 -4.11 -16.31 -7.98
C ILE A 152 -3.98 -17.78 -8.39
N ASN A 153 -4.75 -18.27 -9.37
CA ASN A 153 -4.53 -19.63 -9.91
C ASN A 153 -3.28 -19.75 -10.82
N GLN A 154 -2.72 -18.66 -11.35
CA GLN A 154 -1.46 -18.66 -12.10
C GLN A 154 -0.23 -18.27 -11.27
N ARG A 155 -0.39 -17.69 -10.07
CA ARG A 155 0.70 -17.53 -9.08
C ARG A 155 0.68 -18.58 -7.96
N SER A 156 -0.41 -19.34 -7.81
CA SER A 156 -0.46 -20.64 -7.13
C SER A 156 -0.18 -21.83 -8.04
N ALA A 157 0.15 -21.58 -9.32
CA ALA A 157 1.25 -22.32 -9.94
C ALA A 157 2.58 -21.75 -9.42
N THR A 158 2.73 -21.65 -8.10
CA THR A 158 4.04 -21.86 -7.51
C THR A 158 4.47 -23.18 -8.11
N MET A 159 5.58 -23.18 -8.83
CA MET A 159 6.19 -24.42 -9.24
C MET A 159 6.26 -25.29 -7.99
N ILE A 160 5.37 -26.27 -7.86
CA ILE A 160 5.77 -27.53 -7.29
C ILE A 160 6.72 -28.06 -8.35
N ARG A 161 7.94 -27.51 -8.36
CA ARG A 161 9.09 -28.29 -8.73
C ARG A 161 9.04 -29.39 -7.70
N LYS A 162 8.31 -30.47 -8.05
CA LYS A 162 8.56 -31.79 -7.49
C LYS A 162 10.09 -31.84 -7.48
N PRO A 163 10.75 -31.95 -6.33
CA PRO A 163 12.18 -32.14 -6.39
C PRO A 163 12.32 -33.38 -7.26
N THR A 164 12.83 -33.19 -8.48
CA THR A 164 13.41 -34.27 -9.27
C THR A 164 14.65 -34.62 -8.50
N SER A 165 14.40 -35.28 -7.38
CA SER A 165 15.41 -35.81 -6.51
C SER A 165 15.80 -37.11 -7.16
N SER A 166 16.53 -36.96 -8.27
CA SER A 166 17.30 -38.04 -8.87
C SER A 166 18.11 -38.72 -7.77
N TYR A 167 18.57 -37.96 -6.76
CA TYR A 167 19.26 -38.46 -5.57
C TYR A 167 18.40 -39.29 -4.61
N VAL A 168 17.15 -38.90 -4.31
CA VAL A 168 16.27 -39.70 -3.44
C VAL A 168 15.80 -40.96 -4.18
N LEU A 169 15.53 -40.88 -5.48
CA LEU A 169 15.19 -42.06 -6.28
C LEU A 169 16.39 -43.03 -6.39
N LEU A 170 17.60 -42.50 -6.60
CA LEU A 170 18.83 -43.32 -6.61
C LEU A 170 19.08 -43.94 -5.24
N TYR A 171 18.88 -43.19 -4.15
CA TYR A 171 19.05 -43.69 -2.79
C TYR A 171 18.13 -44.87 -2.48
N TYR A 172 16.83 -44.75 -2.78
CA TYR A 172 15.89 -45.86 -2.59
C TYR A 172 16.17 -47.04 -3.52
N THR A 173 16.60 -46.79 -4.76
CA THR A 173 16.94 -47.86 -5.71
C THR A 173 18.16 -48.65 -5.22
N VAL A 174 19.21 -47.96 -4.76
CA VAL A 174 20.42 -48.59 -4.20
C VAL A 174 20.09 -49.35 -2.91
N LEU A 175 19.28 -48.77 -2.02
CA LEU A 175 18.86 -49.41 -0.78
C LEU A 175 18.11 -50.74 -1.05
N ILE A 176 17.17 -50.75 -2.00
CA ILE A 176 16.40 -51.94 -2.37
C ILE A 176 17.32 -53.02 -2.95
N ILE A 177 18.27 -52.66 -3.82
CA ILE A 177 19.23 -53.60 -4.40
C ILE A 177 20.08 -54.24 -3.29
N VAL A 178 20.59 -53.45 -2.34
CA VAL A 178 21.41 -53.97 -1.23
C VAL A 178 20.63 -54.95 -0.36
N ILE A 179 19.37 -54.64 -0.04
CA ILE A 179 18.50 -55.52 0.75
C ILE A 179 18.24 -56.84 0.00
N MET A 180 17.93 -56.77 -1.30
CA MET A 180 17.70 -57.97 -2.11
C MET A 180 18.94 -58.87 -2.18
N VAL A 181 20.13 -58.29 -2.34
CA VAL A 181 21.39 -59.06 -2.36
C VAL A 181 21.62 -59.76 -1.01
N LEU A 182 21.39 -59.06 0.11
CA LEU A 182 21.53 -59.65 1.44
C LEU A 182 20.53 -60.80 1.67
N ILE A 183 19.29 -60.66 1.18
CA ILE A 183 18.29 -61.73 1.25
C ILE A 183 18.72 -62.94 0.42
N ILE A 184 19.22 -62.73 -0.81
CA ILE A 184 19.71 -63.83 -1.67
C ILE A 184 20.90 -64.54 -1.02
N ILE A 185 21.86 -63.80 -0.46
CA ILE A 185 23.00 -64.39 0.27
C ILE A 185 22.51 -65.19 1.47
N ALA A 186 21.60 -64.64 2.27
CA ALA A 186 21.03 -65.35 3.42
C ALA A 186 20.29 -66.63 2.99
N LEU A 187 19.51 -66.57 1.91
CA LEU A 187 18.84 -67.75 1.34
C LEU A 187 19.84 -68.78 0.82
N MET A 188 20.94 -68.36 0.19
CA MET A 188 22.01 -69.27 -0.25
C MET A 188 22.72 -69.93 0.95
N ILE A 189 23.00 -69.19 2.02
CA ILE A 189 23.60 -69.76 3.25
C ILE A 189 22.64 -70.76 3.91
N ILE A 190 21.36 -70.43 4.00
CA ILE A 190 20.34 -71.34 4.57
C ILE A 190 20.19 -72.59 3.71
N ARG A 191 20.22 -72.45 2.39
CA ARG A 191 20.08 -73.57 1.44
C ARG A 191 21.33 -74.44 1.36
N GLY A 192 22.52 -73.88 1.58
CA GLY A 192 23.79 -74.63 1.64
C GLY A 192 24.10 -75.25 3.01
N ARG A 193 23.27 -74.98 4.04
CA ARG A 193 23.35 -75.60 5.37
C ARG A 193 22.29 -76.69 5.62
N ARG A 194 21.47 -77.01 4.61
CA ARG A 194 20.67 -78.24 4.55
C ARG A 194 21.34 -79.22 3.59
#